data_AF-A0A9D5LY58-F1
#
_entry.id   AF-A0A9D5LY58-F1
#
_cell.length_a   1.000
_cell.length_b   1.000
_cell.length_c   1.000
_cell.angle_alpha   90.00
_cell.angle_beta   90.00
_cell.angle_gamma   90.00
#
_symmetry.space_group_name_H-M   'P 1'
#
loop_
_entity.id
_entity.type
_entity.pdbx_description
1 polymer ?
#
loop_
_entity_poly.entity_id
_entity_poly.type
_entity_poly.pdbx_seq_one_letter_code
_entity_poly.pdbx_strand_id
1 'polypeptide(L)'
;MRGPLFKNLAICELLKKSYNEGNDPRLFFYREKSGVEVDAVSEEGGVLHLYEIKSGKTIRPEVYDNINILKRTLSNVQSSTIIFNGENAGLRPQHRQI
;
A
#
# COMPACT_ATOMS: atom_id res chain seq x y z
N MET A 1 0.82 -20.67 -2.55
CA MET A 1 1.16 -19.89 -3.76
C MET A 1 0.23 -18.73 -4.13
N ARG A 2 -0.98 -18.57 -3.53
CA ARG A 2 -1.92 -17.49 -3.93
C ARG A 2 -1.46 -16.06 -3.60
N GLY A 3 -0.70 -15.88 -2.52
CA GLY A 3 -0.23 -14.56 -2.07
C GLY A 3 0.68 -13.84 -3.06
N PRO A 4 1.83 -14.44 -3.46
CA PRO A 4 2.76 -13.82 -4.39
C PRO A 4 2.14 -13.47 -5.75
N LEU A 5 1.25 -14.32 -6.28
CA LEU A 5 0.58 -14.05 -7.56
C LEU A 5 -0.31 -12.80 -7.48
N PHE A 6 -1.08 -12.65 -6.40
CA PHE A 6 -1.91 -11.47 -6.20
C PHE A 6 -1.09 -10.20 -6.04
N LYS A 7 0.05 -10.28 -5.30
CA LYS A 7 0.99 -9.15 -5.20
C LYS A 7 1.51 -8.73 -6.56
N ASN A 8 1.99 -9.69 -7.37
CA ASN A 8 2.47 -9.40 -8.72
C ASN A 8 1.38 -8.78 -9.59
N LEU A 9 0.15 -9.29 -9.54
CA LEU A 9 -0.98 -8.72 -10.26
C LEU A 9 -1.22 -7.26 -9.86
N ALA A 10 -1.27 -6.96 -8.55
CA ALA A 10 -1.47 -5.60 -8.06
C ALA A 10 -0.34 -4.65 -8.52
N ILE A 11 0.92 -5.10 -8.51
CA ILE A 11 2.05 -4.33 -9.05
C ILE A 11 1.87 -4.07 -10.55
N CYS A 12 1.50 -5.09 -11.34
CA CYS A 12 1.22 -4.93 -12.76
C CYS A 12 0.10 -3.92 -13.03
N GLU A 13 -0.96 -3.92 -12.21
CA GLU A 13 -2.06 -2.95 -12.35
C GLU A 13 -1.61 -1.52 -12.05
N LEU A 14 -0.75 -1.31 -11.03
CA LEU A 14 -0.15 0.00 -10.74
C LEU A 14 0.71 0.51 -11.90
N LEU A 15 1.58 -0.36 -12.44
CA LEU A 15 2.41 -0.03 -13.62
C LEU A 15 1.55 0.30 -14.83
N LYS A 16 0.57 -0.54 -15.15
CA LYS A 16 -0.35 -0.34 -16.28
C LYS A 16 -1.10 0.97 -16.15
N LYS A 17 -1.59 1.31 -14.96
CA LYS A 17 -2.27 2.59 -14.71
C LYS A 17 -1.37 3.77 -15.06
N SER A 18 -0.15 3.78 -14.54
CA SER A 18 0.82 4.86 -14.79
C SER A 18 1.16 4.98 -16.28
N TYR A 19 1.43 3.87 -16.95
CA TYR A 19 1.68 3.87 -18.40
C TYR A 19 0.48 4.37 -19.22
N ASN A 20 -0.74 3.99 -18.85
CA ASN A 20 -1.95 4.44 -19.54
C ASN A 20 -2.21 5.96 -19.36
N GLU A 21 -1.68 6.55 -18.29
CA GLU A 21 -1.70 8.00 -18.06
C GLU A 21 -0.55 8.71 -18.81
N GLY A 22 0.30 7.97 -19.54
CA GLY A 22 1.46 8.51 -20.25
C GLY A 22 2.65 8.82 -19.34
N ASN A 23 2.63 8.34 -18.10
CA ASN A 23 3.68 8.57 -17.12
C ASN A 23 4.74 7.45 -17.17
N ASP A 24 5.98 7.79 -16.79
CA ASP A 24 7.03 6.81 -16.50
C ASP A 24 6.89 6.37 -15.03
N PRO A 25 6.54 5.09 -14.75
CA PRO A 25 6.25 4.64 -13.40
C PRO A 25 7.53 4.57 -12.56
N ARG A 26 7.67 5.52 -11.63
CA ARG A 26 8.64 5.44 -10.54
C ARG A 26 8.11 4.58 -9.41
N LEU A 27 8.00 3.27 -9.63
CA LEU A 27 7.47 2.30 -8.66
C LEU A 27 8.59 1.39 -8.14
N PHE A 28 8.73 1.28 -6.82
CA PHE A 28 9.83 0.57 -6.16
C PHE A 28 9.33 -0.34 -5.04
N PHE A 29 10.03 -1.45 -4.79
CA PHE A 29 9.91 -2.18 -3.53
C PHE A 29 10.63 -1.41 -2.41
N TYR A 30 10.07 -1.37 -1.20
CA TYR A 30 10.63 -0.56 -0.12
C TYR A 30 10.80 -1.33 1.19
N ARG A 31 12.01 -1.29 1.74
CA ARG A 31 12.34 -1.87 3.04
C ARG A 31 13.49 -1.08 3.69
N GLU A 32 13.32 -0.72 4.95
CA GLU A 32 14.38 -0.16 5.78
C GLU A 32 15.23 -1.25 6.46
N LYS A 33 16.45 -0.89 6.87
CA LYS A 33 17.31 -1.78 7.68
C LYS A 33 16.68 -2.18 9.03
N SER A 34 15.78 -1.34 9.56
CA SER A 34 15.01 -1.57 10.78
C SER A 34 14.01 -2.73 10.66
N GLY A 35 13.74 -3.21 9.44
CA GLY A 35 12.73 -4.23 9.15
C GLY A 35 11.36 -3.65 8.79
N VAL A 36 11.18 -2.32 8.83
CA VAL A 36 9.96 -1.66 8.37
C VAL A 36 9.86 -1.76 6.85
N GLU A 37 8.74 -2.23 6.35
CA GLU A 37 8.52 -2.43 4.92
C GLU A 37 7.09 -2.13 4.48
N VAL A 38 6.96 -1.78 3.20
CA VAL A 38 5.70 -1.76 2.46
C VAL A 38 5.92 -2.42 1.11
N ASP A 39 4.88 -3.05 0.57
CA ASP A 39 4.99 -3.83 -0.66
C ASP A 39 5.42 -3.01 -1.88
N ALA A 40 5.02 -1.73 -1.98
CA ALA A 40 5.56 -0.83 -2.99
C ALA A 40 5.48 0.65 -2.58
N VAL A 41 6.28 1.47 -3.24
CA VAL A 41 6.24 2.94 -3.15
C VAL A 41 6.29 3.51 -4.56
N SER A 42 5.38 4.44 -4.88
CA SER A 42 5.54 5.28 -6.06
C SER A 42 6.00 6.69 -5.72
N GLU A 43 6.77 7.30 -6.62
CA GLU A 43 7.21 8.68 -6.51
C GLU A 43 6.64 9.52 -7.66
N GLU A 44 5.92 10.59 -7.33
CA GLU A 44 5.40 11.54 -8.32
C GLU A 44 5.69 12.95 -7.80
N GLY A 45 6.34 13.80 -8.60
CA GLY A 45 6.61 15.18 -8.20
C GLY A 45 7.41 15.34 -6.90
N GLY A 46 8.22 14.34 -6.52
CA GLY A 46 9.01 14.34 -5.28
C GLY A 46 8.22 13.95 -4.03
N VAL A 47 6.94 13.56 -4.16
CA VAL A 47 6.16 12.97 -3.06
C VAL A 47 6.02 11.46 -3.21
N LEU A 48 5.83 10.78 -2.08
CA LEU A 48 5.74 9.33 -2.01
C LEU A 48 4.30 8.86 -1.76
N HIS A 49 3.92 7.80 -2.45
CA HIS A 49 2.68 7.06 -2.22
C HIS A 49 3.01 5.63 -1.79
N LEU A 50 2.58 5.23 -0.60
CA LEU A 50 2.87 3.92 -0.05
C LEU A 50 1.78 2.92 -0.43
N TYR A 51 2.15 1.69 -0.77
CA TYR A 51 1.23 0.62 -1.12
C TYR A 51 1.49 -0.64 -0.29
N GLU A 52 0.44 -1.16 0.33
CA GLU A 52 0.48 -2.44 1.06
C GLU A 52 -0.50 -3.41 0.39
N ILE A 53 -0.05 -4.62 0.06
CA ILE A 53 -0.80 -5.57 -0.76
C ILE A 53 -1.10 -6.85 0.02
N LYS A 54 -2.38 -7.11 0.29
CA LYS A 54 -2.84 -8.29 1.01
C LYS A 54 -3.75 -9.14 0.14
N SER A 55 -3.38 -10.40 -0.10
CA SER A 55 -4.23 -11.34 -0.84
C SER A 55 -5.48 -11.81 -0.08
N GLY A 56 -5.60 -11.46 1.20
CA GLY A 56 -6.74 -11.81 2.04
C GLY A 56 -7.97 -10.96 1.72
N LYS A 57 -9.15 -11.47 2.07
CA LYS A 57 -10.43 -10.75 1.90
C LYS A 57 -10.73 -9.75 3.02
N THR A 58 -10.04 -9.88 4.15
CA THR A 58 -10.29 -9.07 5.36
C THR A 58 -9.01 -8.35 5.74
N ILE A 59 -9.13 -7.05 5.98
CA ILE A 59 -8.05 -6.22 6.51
C ILE A 59 -8.11 -6.25 8.04
N ARG A 60 -6.95 -6.41 8.66
CA ARG A 60 -6.78 -6.27 10.10
C ARG A 60 -5.99 -4.98 10.39
N PRO A 61 -6.17 -4.35 11.57
CA PRO A 61 -5.54 -3.07 11.88
C PRO A 61 -4.00 -3.05 11.76
N GLU A 62 -3.34 -4.19 11.96
CA GLU A 62 -1.87 -4.30 11.95
C GLU A 62 -1.28 -4.02 10.55
N VAL A 63 -2.10 -4.06 9.49
CA VAL A 63 -1.67 -3.65 8.14
C VAL A 63 -1.17 -2.21 8.08
N TYR A 64 -1.62 -1.36 9.01
CA TYR A 64 -1.28 0.06 9.04
C TYR A 64 -0.01 0.34 9.83
N ASP A 65 0.56 -0.63 10.56
CA ASP A 65 1.65 -0.36 11.51
C ASP A 65 2.90 0.19 10.81
N ASN A 66 3.40 -0.53 9.79
CA ASN A 66 4.54 -0.06 9.00
C ASN A 66 4.22 1.23 8.24
N ILE A 67 3.02 1.35 7.68
CA ILE A 67 2.57 2.58 7.00
C ILE A 67 2.64 3.78 7.95
N ASN A 68 2.18 3.62 9.19
CA ASN A 68 2.16 4.69 10.19
C ASN A 68 3.57 5.05 10.66
N ILE A 69 4.48 4.06 10.77
CA ILE A 69 5.89 4.33 11.04
C ILE A 69 6.49 5.13 9.89
N LEU A 70 6.32 4.69 8.65
CA LEU A 70 6.87 5.36 7.47
C LEU A 70 6.32 6.77 7.25
N LYS A 71 5.04 7.01 7.53
CA LYS A 71 4.46 8.36 7.51
C LYS A 71 5.08 9.31 8.53
N ARG A 72 5.66 8.78 9.62
CA ARG A 72 6.34 9.58 10.65
C ARG A 72 7.83 9.77 10.34
N THR A 73 8.45 8.81 9.67
CA THR A 73 9.90 8.85 9.37
C THR A 73 10.22 9.50 8.03
N LEU A 74 9.34 9.36 7.03
CA LEU A 74 9.49 9.95 5.71
C LEU A 74 8.67 11.25 5.62
N SER A 75 9.34 12.35 5.33
CA SER A 75 8.74 13.70 5.33
C SER A 75 7.84 14.01 4.14
N ASN A 76 7.92 13.22 3.06
CA ASN A 76 7.25 13.48 1.79
C ASN A 76 6.18 12.44 1.43
N VAL A 77 5.67 11.68 2.40
CA VAL A 77 4.57 10.73 2.15
C VAL A 77 3.25 11.49 1.99
N GLN A 78 2.69 11.48 0.78
CA GLN A 78 1.44 12.13 0.45
C GLN A 78 0.22 11.23 0.69
N SER A 79 0.33 9.94 0.40
CA SER A 79 -0.77 9.00 0.61
C SER A 79 -0.30 7.57 0.89
N SER A 80 -1.24 6.74 1.35
CA SER A 80 -1.03 5.31 1.54
C SER A 80 -2.28 4.55 1.10
N THR A 81 -2.10 3.46 0.36
CA THR A 81 -3.18 2.65 -0.18
C THR A 81 -2.99 1.18 0.19
N ILE A 82 -4.07 0.51 0.59
CA ILE A 82 -4.07 -0.94 0.82
C ILE A 82 -4.83 -1.59 -0.32
N ILE A 83 -4.17 -2.50 -1.04
CA ILE A 83 -4.74 -3.27 -2.14
C ILE A 83 -5.04 -4.67 -1.62
N PHE A 84 -6.30 -5.10 -1.68
CA PHE A 84 -6.70 -6.41 -1.18
C PHE A 84 -7.86 -7.03 -1.95
N ASN A 85 -8.00 -8.35 -1.82
CA ASN A 85 -8.95 -9.15 -2.60
C ASN A 85 -10.31 -9.30 -1.88
N GLY A 86 -10.95 -8.21 -1.47
CA GLY A 86 -12.20 -8.24 -0.70
C GLY A 86 -13.13 -7.07 -1.02
N GLU A 87 -14.41 -7.25 -0.71
CA GLU A 87 -15.43 -6.21 -0.86
C GLU A 87 -15.42 -5.33 0.40
N ASN A 88 -14.83 -4.14 0.26
CA ASN A 88 -14.73 -3.09 1.29
C ASN A 88 -13.85 -3.40 2.51
N ALA A 89 -13.01 -2.43 2.86
CA ALA A 89 -12.32 -2.42 4.14
C ALA A 89 -13.40 -2.17 5.19
N GLY A 90 -13.97 -3.24 5.75
CA GLY A 90 -14.84 -3.15 6.91
C GLY A 90 -14.03 -2.54 8.06
N LEU A 91 -13.99 -1.21 8.14
CA LEU A 91 -13.80 -0.51 9.39
C LEU A 91 -14.94 -1.01 10.27
N ARG A 92 -14.65 -1.98 11.15
CA ARG A 92 -15.61 -2.38 12.16
C ARG A 92 -15.99 -1.10 12.89
N PRO A 93 -17.28 -0.72 12.95
CA PRO A 93 -17.69 0.40 13.78
C PRO A 93 -17.29 0.00 15.20
N GLN A 94 -16.32 0.71 15.77
CA GLN A 94 -16.11 0.63 17.21
C GLN A 94 -17.43 1.05 17.81
N HIS A 95 -18.04 0.17 18.61
CA HIS A 95 -19.26 0.45 19.35
C HIS A 95 -19.05 1.78 20.09
N ARG A 96 -19.71 2.83 19.60
CA ARG A 96 -19.93 4.05 20.38
C ARG A 96 -21.10 3.70 21.30
N GLN A 97 -20.79 3.28 22.52
CA GLN A 97 -21.78 3.37 23.58
C GLN A 97 -22.01 4.87 23.84
N ILE A 98 -23.25 5.26 23.60
CA ILE A 98 -23.91 6.46 24.14
C ILE A 98 -23.80 6.48 25.66
#